data_AF-A0A858CK50-F1
#
_entry.id   AF-A0A858CK50-F1
#
_cell.length_a   1.000
_cell.length_b   1.000
_cell.length_c   1.000
_cell.angle_alpha   90.00
_cell.angle_beta   90.00
_cell.angle_gamma   90.00
#
_symmetry.space_group_name_H-M   'P 1'
#
loop_
_entity.id
_entity.type
_entity.pdbx_description
1 polymer ?
#
loop_
_entity_poly.entity_id
_entity_poly.type
_entity_poly.pdbx_seq_one_letter_code
_entity_poly.pdbx_strand_id
1 'polypeptide(L)' 'MTTEQHIRHRADGSIDTAFYTSQGRTRRSEAAHSMARGVIGPLVILFSFGTLVALLV' A
#
# COMPACT_ATOMS: atom_id res chain seq x y z
N MET A 1 -1.72 25.35 -8.19
CA MET A 1 -1.47 24.23 -9.10
C MET A 1 -2.76 23.43 -9.20
N THR A 2 -3.61 23.77 -10.15
CA THR A 2 -4.86 23.03 -10.41
C THR A 2 -4.46 21.75 -11.13
N THR A 3 -4.53 20.63 -10.42
CA THR A 3 -4.31 19.31 -11.02
C THR A 3 -5.41 19.11 -12.06
N GLU A 4 -5.10 19.30 -13.33
CA GLU A 4 -5.95 18.90 -14.45
C GLU A 4 -6.24 17.41 -14.26
N GLN A 5 -7.42 17.08 -13.73
CA GLN A 5 -7.85 15.70 -13.63
C GLN A 5 -8.22 15.26 -15.04
N HIS A 6 -7.24 14.73 -15.76
CA HIS A 6 -7.47 14.08 -17.05
C HIS A 6 -8.37 12.87 -16.82
N ILE A 7 -9.67 13.05 -17.09
CA ILE A 7 -10.66 11.98 -16.97
C ILE A 7 -10.50 11.04 -18.17
N ARG A 8 -10.31 9.75 -17.90
CA ARG A 8 -10.18 8.73 -18.93
C ARG A 8 -11.56 8.31 -19.40
N HIS A 9 -11.80 8.45 -20.69
CA HIS A 9 -13.02 8.04 -21.35
C HIS A 9 -12.78 6.76 -22.15
N ARG A 10 -13.83 5.95 -22.29
CA ARG A 10 -13.88 4.79 -23.18
C ARG A 10 -14.14 5.27 -24.62
N ALA A 11 -13.92 4.39 -25.60
CA ALA A 11 -14.15 4.68 -27.02
C ALA A 11 -15.59 5.11 -27.36
N ASP A 12 -16.55 4.81 -26.49
CA ASP A 12 -17.95 5.24 -26.57
C ASP A 12 -18.20 6.63 -25.94
N GLY A 13 -17.16 7.29 -25.43
CA GLY A 13 -17.24 8.61 -24.78
C GLY A 13 -17.66 8.56 -23.30
N SER A 14 -18.10 7.40 -22.80
CA SER A 14 -18.45 7.23 -21.38
C SER A 14 -17.20 7.24 -20.49
N ILE A 15 -17.36 7.61 -19.22
CA ILE A 15 -16.26 7.56 -18.24
C ILE A 15 -15.87 6.10 -18.02
N ASP A 16 -14.56 5.81 -18.07
CA ASP A 16 -14.05 4.46 -17.82
C ASP A 16 -14.08 4.12 -16.32
N THR A 17 -15.27 3.84 -15.80
CA THR A 17 -15.51 3.49 -14.39
C THR A 17 -14.78 2.22 -13.98
N ALA A 18 -14.51 1.31 -14.92
CA ALA A 18 -13.74 0.10 -14.67
C ALA A 18 -12.28 0.43 -14.37
N PHE A 19 -11.66 1.32 -15.16
CA PHE A 19 -10.32 1.83 -14.89
C PHE A 19 -10.24 2.47 -13.49
N TYR A 20 -11.17 3.36 -13.15
CA TYR A 20 -11.16 4.02 -11.83
C TYR A 20 -11.44 3.06 -10.67
N THR A 21 -12.30 2.06 -10.87
CA THR A 21 -12.55 1.03 -9.86
C THR A 21 -11.30 0.20 -9.60
N SER A 22 -10.55 -0.17 -10.66
CA SER A 22 -9.29 -0.90 -10.52
C SER A 22 -8.23 -0.09 -9.77
N GLN A 23 -8.09 1.19 -10.10
CA GLN A 23 -7.21 2.14 -9.41
C GLN A 23 -7.55 2.26 -7.92
N GLY A 24 -8.84 2.36 -7.58
CA GLY A 24 -9.28 2.41 -6.19
C GLY A 24 -8.93 1.15 -5.39
N ARG A 25 -8.99 -0.03 -6.02
CA ARG A 25 -8.57 -1.30 -5.40
C ARG A 25 -7.07 -1.33 -5.13
N THR A 26 -6.25 -0.92 -6.11
CA THR A 26 -4.79 -0.86 -5.96
C THR A 26 -4.39 0.09 -4.83
N ARG A 27 -4.92 1.31 -4.81
CA ARG A 27 -4.62 2.29 -3.74
C ARG A 27 -5.00 1.80 -2.35
N ARG A 28 -6.10 1.06 -2.23
CA ARG A 28 -6.50 0.45 -0.94
C ARG A 28 -5.51 -0.63 -0.51
N SER A 29 -5.03 -1.45 -1.45
CA SER A 29 -4.02 -2.48 -1.17
C SER A 29 -2.69 -1.85 -0.75
N GLU A 30 -2.24 -0.81 -1.45
CA GLU A 30 -1.04 -0.04 -1.10
C GLU A 30 -1.14 0.59 0.29
N ALA A 31 -2.29 1.17 0.64
CA ALA A 31 -2.54 1.73 1.96
C ALA A 31 -2.54 0.64 3.05
N ALA A 32 -3.13 -0.53 2.80
CA ALA A 32 -3.08 -1.64 3.75
C ALA A 32 -1.64 -2.15 3.94
N HIS A 33 -0.86 -2.22 2.87
CA HIS A 33 0.53 -2.64 2.92
C HIS A 33 1.43 -1.62 3.63
N SER A 34 1.20 -0.31 3.45
CA SER A 34 1.94 0.73 4.15
C SER A 34 1.64 0.71 5.66
N MET A 35 0.39 0.49 6.06
CA MET A 35 0.01 0.28 7.45
C MET A 35 0.68 -0.97 8.04
N ALA A 36 0.69 -2.09 7.29
CA ALA A 36 1.34 -3.32 7.73
C ALA A 36 2.86 -3.14 7.94
N ARG A 37 3.55 -2.43 7.03
CA ARG A 37 4.99 -2.11 7.23
C ARG A 37 5.24 -1.27 8.48
N GLY A 38 4.36 -0.32 8.78
CA GLY A 38 4.44 0.49 10.00
C GLY A 38 4.32 -0.33 11.29
N VAL A 39 3.60 -1.45 11.26
CA VAL A 39 3.34 -2.31 12.43
C VAL A 39 4.39 -3.41 12.61
N ILE A 40 4.98 -3.93 11.52
CA ILE A 40 5.92 -5.08 11.59
C ILE A 40 7.34 -4.65 11.99
N GLY A 41 7.71 -3.39 11.77
CA GLY A 41 9.04 -2.84 12.12
C GLY A 41 9.50 -3.06 13.58
N PRO A 42 8.69 -2.76 14.61
CA PRO A 42 9.12 -2.92 16.01
C PRO A 42 9.16 -4.38 16.50
N LEU A 43 8.35 -5.28 15.94
CA LEU A 43 8.27 -6.68 16.41
C LEU A 43 9.48 -7.52 15.98
N VAL A 44 10.00 -7.29 14.76
CA VAL A 44 11.17 -8.05 14.22
C VAL A 44 12.47 -7.69 14.95
N ILE A 45 12.61 -6.43 15.39
CA ILE A 45 13.80 -5.97 16.12
C ILE A 45 13.86 -6.65 17.50
N LEU A 46 12.73 -6.70 18.22
CA LEU A 46 12.68 -7.32 19.56
C LEU A 46 12.97 -8.83 19.53
N PHE A 47 12.46 -9.55 18.53
CA PHE A 47 12.77 -10.98 18.37
C PHE A 47 14.24 -11.24 18.02
N SER A 48 14.84 -10.42 17.16
CA SER A 48 16.24 -10.57 16.74
C SER A 48 17.22 -10.29 17.90
N PHE A 49 16.92 -9.32 18.78
CA PHE A 49 17.73 -9.08 19.97
C PHE A 49 17.57 -10.20 21.02
N GLY A 50 16.35 -10.73 21.22
CA GLY A 50 16.09 -11.81 22.17
C GLY A 50 16.78 -13.13 21.81
N THR A 51 16.78 -13.52 20.54
CA THR A 51 17.48 -14.72 20.07
C THR A 51 19.00 -14.58 20.11
N LEU A 52 19.53 -13.38 19.87
CA LEU A 52 20.98 -13.12 19.90
C LEU A 52 21.53 -13.17 21.34
N VAL A 53 20.77 -12.71 22.34
CA VAL A 53 21.13 -12.85 23.76
C VAL A 53 21.06 -14.31 24.22
N ALA A 54 20.07 -15.08 23.76
CA ALA A 54 19.90 -16.48 24.15
C ALA A 54 20.98 -17.44 23.59
N LEU A 55 21.71 -17.05 22.54
CA LEU A 55 22.78 -17.87 21.93
C LEU A 55 24.17 -17.52 22.50
N LEU A 56 24.27 -16.48 23.33
CA LEU A 56 25.52 -15.95 23.90
C LEU A 56 25.69 -16.34 25.40
N VAL A 57 24.74 -17.09 25.97
CA VAL A 57 24.78 -17.68 27.33
C VAL A 57 24.88 -19.18 27.22
#